data_AF-A0A929UL90-F1
#
_entry.id   AF-A0A929UL90-F1
#
_cell.length_a   1.000
_cell.length_b   1.000
_cell.length_c   1.000
_cell.angle_alpha   90.00
_cell.angle_beta   90.00
_cell.angle_gamma   90.00
#
_symmetry.space_group_name_H-M   'P 1'
#
loop_
_entity.id
_entity.type
_entity.pdbx_description
1 polymer ?
#
loop_
_entity_poly.entity_id
_entity_poly.type
_entity_poly.pdbx_seq_one_letter_code
_entity_poly.pdbx_strand_id
1 'polypeptide(L)'
;MISYNSIKEICDKASEQGLKISELCLRDQAKQMEQSEDEIYATMEKNFDVMVEAVSKGNDPELRSTSGLTGGEGYKMLRYAQESDGGLSGMFLSRAIGRAMCVSN
;
A
#
# COMPACT_ATOMS: atom_id res chain seq x y z
N MET A 1 11.49 -7.81 -22.81
CA MET A 1 11.30 -6.83 -21.75
C MET A 1 10.81 -5.56 -22.40
N ILE A 2 9.64 -5.07 -22.02
CA ILE A 2 9.08 -3.85 -22.55
C ILE A 2 9.80 -2.69 -21.85
N SER A 3 10.70 -2.01 -22.55
CA SER A 3 11.35 -0.81 -22.00
C SER A 3 10.40 0.38 -22.11
N TYR A 4 10.06 1.01 -20.99
CA TYR A 4 9.36 2.31 -20.95
C TYR A 4 10.10 3.22 -19.98
N ASN A 5 10.57 4.38 -20.44
CA ASN A 5 11.39 5.33 -19.67
C ASN A 5 10.61 6.60 -19.31
N SER A 6 9.33 6.67 -19.65
CA SER A 6 8.44 7.76 -19.30
C SER A 6 7.00 7.28 -19.06
N ILE A 7 6.23 8.08 -18.33
CA ILE A 7 4.79 7.82 -18.13
C ILE A 7 4.05 7.80 -19.46
N LYS A 8 4.45 8.65 -20.42
CA LYS A 8 3.85 8.66 -21.76
C LYS A 8 4.04 7.33 -22.47
N GLU A 9 5.26 6.78 -22.46
CA GLU A 9 5.57 5.51 -23.14
C GLU A 9 4.76 4.34 -22.60
N ILE A 10 4.57 4.24 -21.28
CA ILE A 10 3.78 3.16 -20.70
C ILE A 10 2.29 3.32 -21.03
N CYS A 11 1.77 4.55 -21.06
CA CYS A 11 0.40 4.85 -21.46
C CYS A 11 0.14 4.54 -22.94
N ASP A 12 1.06 4.94 -23.83
CA ASP A 12 0.94 4.69 -25.27
C ASP A 12 0.94 3.18 -25.54
N LYS A 13 1.89 2.43 -24.96
CA LYS A 13 1.98 0.98 -25.15
C LYS A 13 0.77 0.21 -24.62
N ALA A 14 0.24 0.63 -23.46
CA ALA A 14 -0.98 0.05 -22.93
C ALA A 14 -2.16 0.32 -23.86
N SER A 15 -2.28 1.55 -24.37
CA SER A 15 -3.34 1.96 -25.29
C SER A 15 -3.26 1.25 -26.65
N GLU A 16 -2.07 1.15 -27.25
CA GLU A 16 -1.82 0.44 -28.52
C GLU A 16 -2.21 -1.03 -28.46
N GLN A 17 -2.01 -1.68 -27.31
CA GLN A 17 -2.36 -3.09 -27.08
C GLN A 17 -3.79 -3.28 -26.56
N GLY A 18 -4.52 -2.19 -26.27
CA GLY A 18 -5.85 -2.26 -25.67
C GLY A 18 -5.86 -2.84 -24.25
N LEU A 19 -4.74 -2.73 -23.52
CA LEU A 19 -4.56 -3.28 -22.17
C LEU A 19 -4.60 -2.16 -21.12
N LYS A 20 -4.89 -2.55 -19.88
CA LYS A 20 -4.62 -1.68 -18.73
C LYS A 20 -3.11 -1.58 -18.50
N ILE A 21 -2.64 -0.46 -17.96
CA ILE A 21 -1.24 -0.31 -17.52
C ILE A 21 -0.85 -1.44 -16.54
N SER A 22 -1.74 -1.80 -15.61
CA SER A 22 -1.50 -2.88 -14.64
C SER A 22 -1.26 -4.24 -15.31
N GLU A 23 -2.00 -4.53 -16.38
CA GLU A 23 -1.89 -5.79 -17.12
C GLU A 23 -0.62 -5.83 -17.98
N LEU A 24 -0.27 -4.69 -18.60
CA LEU A 24 1.00 -4.53 -19.30
C LEU A 24 2.19 -4.77 -18.36
N CYS A 25 2.18 -4.15 -17.16
CA CYS A 25 3.22 -4.32 -16.15
C CYS A 25 3.30 -5.77 -15.65
N LEU A 26 2.16 -6.39 -15.37
CA LEU A 26 2.10 -7.76 -14.86
C LEU A 26 2.70 -8.75 -15.86
N ARG A 27 2.29 -8.67 -17.13
CA ARG A 27 2.81 -9.52 -18.22
C ARG A 27 4.31 -9.34 -18.41
N ASP A 28 4.79 -8.11 -18.37
CA ASP A 28 6.22 -7.85 -18.50
C ASP A 28 6.99 -8.40 -17.30
N GLN A 29 6.53 -8.18 -16.07
CA GLN A 29 7.16 -8.72 -14.86
C GLN A 29 7.17 -10.25 -14.85
N ALA A 30 6.06 -10.91 -15.17
CA ALA A 30 5.96 -12.37 -15.28
C ALA A 30 7.01 -12.91 -16.27
N LYS A 31 7.14 -12.26 -17.43
CA LYS A 31 8.16 -12.61 -18.43
C LYS A 31 9.60 -12.36 -17.94
N GLN A 32 9.85 -11.28 -17.19
CA GLN A 32 11.18 -10.96 -16.64
C GLN A 32 11.62 -11.96 -15.56
N MET A 33 10.67 -12.42 -14.76
CA MET A 33 10.92 -13.32 -13.63
C MET A 33 10.80 -14.79 -14.03
N GLU A 34 10.45 -15.09 -15.28
CA GLU A 34 10.17 -16.44 -15.79
C GLU A 34 9.11 -17.17 -14.96
N GLN A 35 8.07 -16.43 -14.56
CA GLN A 35 6.94 -16.91 -13.75
C GLN A 35 5.62 -16.72 -14.49
N SER A 36 4.59 -17.44 -14.06
CA SER A 36 3.21 -17.17 -14.47
C SER A 36 2.68 -15.88 -13.83
N GLU A 37 1.71 -15.25 -14.49
CA GLU A 37 1.02 -14.07 -13.93
C GLU A 37 0.35 -14.38 -12.57
N ASP A 38 -0.15 -15.61 -12.40
CA ASP A 38 -0.76 -16.08 -11.16
C ASP A 38 0.25 -16.15 -10.00
N GLU A 39 1.49 -16.58 -10.26
CA GLU A 39 2.56 -16.58 -9.25
C GLU A 39 2.97 -15.17 -8.82
N ILE A 40 3.00 -14.23 -9.76
CA ILE A 40 3.23 -12.81 -9.45
C ILE A 40 2.08 -12.27 -8.61
N TYR A 41 0.82 -12.57 -8.97
CA TYR A 41 -0.35 -12.18 -8.17
C TYR A 41 -0.33 -12.77 -6.76
N ALA A 42 -0.02 -14.06 -6.61
CA ALA A 42 0.09 -14.71 -5.31
C ALA A 42 1.19 -14.07 -4.45
N THR A 43 2.26 -13.59 -5.07
CA THR A 43 3.32 -12.85 -4.37
C THR A 43 2.83 -11.45 -3.95
N MET A 44 2.10 -10.75 -4.81
CA MET A 44 1.50 -9.45 -4.48
C MET A 44 0.46 -9.58 -3.35
N GLU A 45 -0.32 -10.65 -3.32
CA GLU A 45 -1.29 -10.94 -2.26
C GLU A 45 -0.58 -11.13 -0.90
N LYS A 46 0.48 -11.95 -0.85
CA LYS A 46 1.30 -12.10 0.36
C LYS A 46 1.89 -10.78 0.84
N ASN A 47 2.38 -9.94 -0.07
CA ASN A 47 2.89 -8.62 0.27
C ASN A 47 1.78 -7.71 0.83
N PHE A 48 0.56 -7.80 0.28
CA PHE A 48 -0.59 -7.06 0.78
C PHE A 48 -0.98 -7.52 2.18
N ASP A 49 -0.98 -8.83 2.47
CA ASP A 49 -1.25 -9.36 3.81
C ASP A 49 -0.26 -8.82 4.84
N VAL A 50 1.03 -8.74 4.49
CA VAL A 50 2.06 -8.13 5.35
C VAL A 50 1.76 -6.66 5.62
N MET A 51 1.29 -5.89 4.63
CA MET A 51 0.90 -4.49 4.83
C MET A 51 -0.32 -4.36 5.76
N VAL A 52 -1.30 -5.25 5.63
CA VAL A 52 -2.48 -5.30 6.51
C VAL A 52 -2.07 -5.65 7.94
N GLU A 53 -1.21 -6.65 8.11
CA GLU A 53 -0.69 -7.06 9.42
C GLU A 53 0.11 -5.93 10.08
N ALA A 54 0.94 -5.21 9.31
CA ALA A 54 1.70 -4.07 9.81
C ALA A 54 0.78 -2.98 10.38
N VAL A 55 -0.32 -2.66 9.69
CA VAL A 55 -1.34 -1.72 10.21
C VAL A 55 -1.99 -2.27 11.49
N SER A 56 -2.29 -3.56 11.54
CA SER A 56 -2.88 -4.19 12.73
C SER A 56 -1.97 -4.10 13.94
N LYS A 57 -0.66 -4.39 13.78
CA LYS A 57 0.35 -4.27 14.84
C LYS A 57 0.57 -2.82 15.25
N GLY A 58 0.65 -1.92 14.28
CA GLY A 58 0.81 -0.48 14.52
C GLY A 58 -0.37 0.21 15.20
N ASN A 59 -1.53 -0.46 15.24
CA ASN A 59 -2.73 -0.01 15.94
C ASN A 59 -2.78 -0.51 17.40
N ASP A 60 -1.70 -1.12 17.91
CA ASP A 60 -1.59 -1.45 19.32
C ASP A 60 -1.38 -0.16 20.17
N PRO A 61 -2.27 0.15 21.12
CA PRO A 61 -2.12 1.31 22.01
C PRO A 61 -0.86 1.24 22.90
N GLU A 62 -0.35 0.05 23.17
CA GLU A 62 0.83 -0.19 24.01
C GLU A 62 2.14 -0.24 23.21
N LEU A 63 2.07 -0.17 21.86
CA LEU A 63 3.25 -0.16 21.01
C LEU A 63 4.20 0.98 21.42
N ARG A 64 5.47 0.67 21.62
CA ARG A 64 6.54 1.64 21.88
C ARG A 64 7.78 1.30 21.07
N SER A 65 8.50 2.31 20.62
CA SER A 65 9.82 2.14 20.01
C SER A 65 10.84 1.67 21.05
N THR A 66 12.01 1.21 20.59
CA THR A 66 13.09 0.72 21.48
C THR A 66 13.52 1.74 22.53
N SER A 67 13.45 3.04 22.23
CA SER A 67 13.77 4.11 23.18
C SER A 67 12.61 4.44 24.14
N GLY A 68 11.40 3.97 23.84
CA GLY A 68 10.18 4.28 24.59
C GLY A 68 9.60 5.68 24.32
N LEU A 69 10.21 6.47 23.44
CA LEU A 69 9.82 7.88 23.21
C LEU A 69 8.63 8.05 22.26
N THR A 70 8.45 7.10 21.35
CA THR A 70 7.39 7.11 20.33
C THR A 70 6.61 5.80 20.39
N GLY A 71 5.41 5.80 19.83
CA GLY A 71 4.55 4.62 19.79
C GLY A 71 3.08 4.90 20.13
N GLY A 72 2.19 4.12 19.52
CA GLY A 72 0.74 4.23 19.71
C GLY A 72 0.09 5.44 19.03
N GLU A 73 0.81 6.23 18.24
CA GLU A 73 0.27 7.38 17.52
C GLU A 73 -0.73 6.95 16.43
N GLY A 74 -0.44 5.85 15.72
CA GLY A 74 -1.38 5.25 14.76
C GLY A 74 -2.72 4.91 15.40
N TYR A 75 -2.68 4.26 16.58
CA TYR A 75 -3.87 4.00 17.39
C TYR A 75 -4.62 5.29 17.76
N LYS A 76 -3.91 6.30 18.30
CA LYS A 76 -4.52 7.58 18.68
C LYS A 76 -5.21 8.26 17.50
N MET A 77 -4.58 8.27 16.33
CA MET A 77 -5.15 8.91 15.14
C MET A 77 -6.35 8.14 14.58
N LEU A 78 -6.31 6.80 14.58
CA LEU A 78 -7.45 5.97 14.18
C LEU A 78 -8.64 6.13 15.14
N ARG A 79 -8.37 6.20 16.44
CA ARG A 79 -9.39 6.48 17.47
C ARG A 79 -9.99 7.88 17.28
N TYR A 80 -9.14 8.89 17.12
CA TYR A 80 -9.59 10.26 16.82
C TYR A 80 -10.50 10.29 15.59
N ALA A 81 -10.08 9.65 14.49
CA ALA A 81 -10.90 9.57 13.27
C ALA A 81 -12.27 8.94 13.53
N GLN A 82 -12.35 7.89 14.35
CA GLN A 82 -13.61 7.21 14.66
C GLN A 82 -14.52 8.02 15.59
N GLU A 83 -13.97 8.60 16.66
CA GLU A 83 -14.73 9.25 17.72
C GLU A 83 -15.21 10.66 17.33
N SER A 84 -14.51 11.31 16.41
CA SER A 84 -14.83 12.67 15.94
C SER A 84 -15.54 12.72 14.58
N ASP A 85 -16.07 11.58 14.10
CA ASP A 85 -16.65 11.43 12.76
C ASP A 85 -15.72 11.96 11.65
N GLY A 86 -14.43 11.64 11.78
CA GLY A 86 -13.37 12.03 10.86
C GLY A 86 -12.61 13.30 11.23
N GLY A 87 -13.04 14.04 12.24
CA GLY A 87 -12.30 15.17 12.77
C GLY A 87 -12.10 16.29 11.75
N LEU A 88 -10.95 16.96 11.79
CA LEU A 88 -10.66 18.11 10.94
C LEU A 88 -10.60 17.79 9.44
N SER A 89 -10.24 16.55 9.06
CA SER A 89 -9.98 16.17 7.67
C SER A 89 -11.02 15.19 7.10
N GLY A 90 -12.05 14.86 7.86
CA GLY A 90 -13.06 13.87 7.50
C GLY A 90 -12.55 12.43 7.58
N MET A 91 -13.49 11.48 7.57
CA MET A 91 -13.23 10.08 7.91
C MET A 91 -12.16 9.43 7.03
N PHE A 92 -12.22 9.70 5.71
CA PHE A 92 -11.34 9.09 4.73
C PHE A 92 -9.87 9.46 4.97
N LEU A 93 -9.56 10.76 5.03
CA LEU A 93 -8.19 11.23 5.16
C LEU A 93 -7.63 10.94 6.56
N SER A 94 -8.42 11.14 7.61
CA SER A 94 -8.00 10.86 8.98
C SER A 94 -7.65 9.38 9.19
N ARG A 95 -8.40 8.45 8.58
CA ARG A 95 -8.05 7.03 8.58
C ARG A 95 -6.81 6.71 7.75
N ALA A 96 -6.62 7.37 6.61
CA ALA A 96 -5.43 7.19 5.80
C ALA A 96 -4.16 7.62 6.57
N ILE A 97 -4.21 8.77 7.25
CA ILE A 97 -3.13 9.25 8.13
C ILE A 97 -2.88 8.24 9.24
N GLY A 98 -3.94 7.77 9.93
CA GLY A 98 -3.78 6.79 11.01
C GLY A 98 -3.12 5.49 10.55
N ARG A 99 -3.52 4.95 9.39
CA ARG A 99 -2.88 3.76 8.80
C ARG A 99 -1.42 3.99 8.42
N ALA A 100 -1.09 5.16 7.87
CA ALA A 100 0.30 5.50 7.55
C ALA A 100 1.17 5.55 8.81
N MET A 101 0.66 6.13 9.90
CA MET A 101 1.34 6.19 11.19
C MET A 101 1.53 4.81 11.83
N CYS A 102 0.58 3.88 11.65
CA CYS A 102 0.73 2.49 12.12
C CYS A 102 1.94 1.78 11.50
N VAL A 103 2.32 2.13 10.26
CA VAL A 103 3.41 1.46 9.53
C VAL A 103 4.77 2.16 9.73
N SER A 104 4.78 3.42 10.21
CA SER A 104 6.00 4.25 10.28
C SER A 104 6.74 4.24 11.64
N ASN A 105 6.23 3.51 12.63
CA ASN A 105 6.70 3.55 14.02
C ASN A 105 7.88 2.62 14.33
#